data_AF-A0A6J1FJC3-F1
#
_entry.id   AF-A0A6J1FJC3-F1
#
_cell.length_a   1.000
_cell.length_b   1.000
_cell.length_c   1.000
_cell.angle_alpha   90.00
_cell.angle_beta   90.00
_cell.angle_gamma   90.00
#
_symmetry.space_group_name_H-M   'P 1'
#
loop_
_entity.id
_entity.type
_entity.pdbx_description
1 polymer ?
#
loop_
_entity_poly.entity_id
_entity_poly.type
_entity_poly.pdbx_seq_one_letter_code
_entity_poly.pdbx_strand_id
1 'polypeptide(L)'
;MADLYTLLKISAAVLASLLYSYFISSKLPKGLPRLLSLLPILSLYTLLPLPLSSLLLAGIVAFFITWLASFKLLLFCFDSGPLFSDPPLSFPLFVSISCFPIRIKQNQPDPDPQNPQKPTDPLLKTIDSPKLRLNLPAKGFLFAVLVAGDDFAQNLSPNAMLCFYCVSLYFFIDVILGLCNTFVRWGFGIELEPPSNEPYLATSLRDFWGRRWNLLVSNTLRWSVFLPVRAAVSGVLGRRRAAVVAVFATFVVSGLMHELLFYYVTGAVPTWEVTGFFVLHGVCVVVEFWVKMVLGENWRLHWAVAGPLTLAFVVITAAWLFFPPLLKTGAVAAIIGECKAAAGYVK
;
A
#
# COMPACT_ATOMS: atom_id res chain seq x y z
N MET A 1 9.00 -3.41 27.29
CA MET A 1 8.09 -4.31 28.05
C MET A 1 6.63 -3.86 27.96
N ALA A 2 6.30 -2.58 28.23
CA ALA A 2 4.92 -2.08 28.12
C ALA A 2 4.30 -2.29 26.73
N ASP A 3 4.98 -1.86 25.67
CA ASP A 3 4.48 -2.04 24.29
C ASP A 3 4.35 -3.50 23.87
N LEU A 4 5.19 -4.40 24.38
CA LEU A 4 5.07 -5.84 24.11
C LEU A 4 3.76 -6.38 24.70
N TYR A 5 3.45 -6.01 25.95
CA TYR A 5 2.20 -6.39 26.59
C TYR A 5 0.98 -5.79 25.89
N THR A 6 1.06 -4.53 25.45
CA THR A 6 0.03 -3.90 24.62
C THR A 6 -0.15 -4.62 23.28
N LEU A 7 0.94 -5.00 22.61
CA LEU A 7 0.91 -5.75 21.36
C LEU A 7 0.27 -7.14 21.51
N LEU A 8 0.51 -7.82 22.63
CA LEU A 8 -0.16 -9.08 22.95
C LEU A 8 -1.67 -8.89 23.10
N LYS A 9 -2.12 -7.83 23.78
CA LYS A 9 -3.55 -7.50 23.88
C LYS A 9 -4.18 -7.20 22.52
N ILE A 10 -3.50 -6.39 21.70
CA ILE A 10 -3.93 -6.09 20.33
C ILE A 10 -4.04 -7.39 19.53
N SER A 11 -3.03 -8.26 19.60
CA SER A 11 -3.01 -9.53 18.88
C SER A 11 -4.16 -10.46 19.32
N ALA A 12 -4.45 -10.53 20.62
CA ALA A 12 -5.58 -11.29 21.14
C ALA A 12 -6.92 -10.72 20.66
N ALA A 13 -7.08 -9.39 20.65
CA ALA A 13 -8.29 -8.72 20.15
C ALA A 13 -8.50 -8.96 18.65
N VAL A 14 -7.43 -8.88 17.85
CA VAL A 14 -7.46 -9.20 16.42
C VAL A 14 -7.85 -10.66 16.20
N LEU A 15 -7.22 -11.60 16.93
CA LEU A 15 -7.54 -13.02 16.81
C LEU A 15 -9.01 -13.32 17.18
N ALA A 16 -9.52 -12.75 18.28
CA ALA A 16 -10.91 -12.88 18.68
C ALA A 16 -11.87 -12.32 17.62
N SER A 17 -11.52 -11.18 17.02
CA SER A 17 -12.29 -10.57 15.92
C SER A 17 -12.33 -11.47 14.69
N LEU A 18 -11.20 -12.09 14.33
CA LEU A 18 -11.10 -12.99 13.18
C LEU A 18 -11.78 -14.33 13.43
N LEU A 19 -11.76 -14.85 14.67
CA LEU A 19 -12.56 -16.00 15.07
C LEU A 19 -14.05 -15.73 14.88
N TYR A 20 -14.53 -14.58 15.36
CA TYR A 20 -15.91 -14.16 15.15
C TYR A 20 -16.25 -14.02 13.65
N SER A 21 -15.39 -13.36 12.89
CA SER A 21 -15.56 -13.17 11.45
C SER A 21 -15.66 -14.51 10.70
N TYR A 22 -14.79 -15.46 11.04
CA TYR A 22 -14.69 -16.75 10.37
C TYR A 22 -15.79 -17.74 10.77
N PHE A 23 -16.16 -17.83 12.05
CA PHE A 23 -17.12 -18.85 12.51
C PHE A 23 -18.58 -18.39 12.59
N ILE A 24 -18.80 -17.07 12.72
CA ILE A 24 -20.13 -16.49 12.90
C ILE A 24 -20.50 -15.64 11.68
N SER A 25 -19.70 -14.62 11.37
CA SER A 25 -20.05 -13.65 10.32
C SER A 25 -20.06 -14.29 8.92
N SER A 26 -19.19 -15.27 8.66
CA SER A 26 -19.18 -16.04 7.41
C SER A 26 -20.51 -16.75 7.08
N LYS A 27 -21.29 -17.11 8.12
CA LYS A 27 -22.59 -17.79 7.98
C LYS A 27 -23.72 -16.83 7.65
N LEU A 28 -23.49 -15.53 7.78
CA LEU A 28 -24.47 -14.51 7.42
C LEU A 28 -24.51 -14.31 5.90
N PRO A 29 -25.67 -13.94 5.34
CA PRO A 29 -25.79 -13.64 3.93
C PRO A 29 -24.90 -12.46 3.54
N LYS A 30 -24.38 -12.51 2.32
CA LYS A 30 -23.51 -11.47 1.75
C LYS A 30 -24.20 -10.10 1.74
N GLY A 31 -23.41 -9.05 1.86
CA GLY A 31 -23.84 -7.66 1.83
C GLY A 31 -24.09 -7.09 3.22
N LEU A 32 -25.22 -6.39 3.38
CA LEU A 32 -25.49 -5.57 4.56
C LEU A 32 -25.51 -6.35 5.89
N PRO A 33 -26.11 -7.56 6.00
CA PRO A 33 -26.14 -8.28 7.27
C PRO A 33 -24.73 -8.65 7.77
N ARG A 34 -23.86 -9.12 6.87
CA ARG A 34 -22.45 -9.41 7.20
C ARG A 34 -21.70 -8.13 7.55
N LEU A 35 -21.94 -7.03 6.83
CA LEU A 35 -21.32 -5.73 7.13
C LEU A 35 -21.69 -5.20 8.51
N LEU A 36 -22.97 -5.23 8.89
CA LEU A 36 -23.44 -4.79 10.21
C LEU A 36 -22.83 -5.64 11.34
N SER A 37 -22.69 -6.95 11.12
CA SER A 37 -22.01 -7.86 12.04
C SER A 37 -20.52 -7.54 12.23
N LEU A 38 -19.83 -7.08 11.18
CA LEU A 38 -18.40 -6.74 11.23
C LEU A 38 -18.11 -5.28 11.58
N LEU A 39 -19.11 -4.40 11.58
CA LEU A 39 -18.92 -2.97 11.87
C LEU A 39 -18.24 -2.72 13.25
N PRO A 40 -18.60 -3.41 14.34
CA PRO A 40 -17.89 -3.27 15.62
C PRO A 40 -16.41 -3.63 15.54
N ILE A 41 -16.06 -4.64 14.72
CA ILE A 41 -14.67 -5.07 14.52
C ILE A 41 -13.89 -4.02 13.73
N LEU A 42 -14.50 -3.46 12.67
CA LEU A 42 -13.89 -2.40 11.89
C LEU A 42 -13.63 -1.15 12.75
N SER A 43 -14.59 -0.77 13.60
CA SER A 43 -14.41 0.31 14.57
C SER A 43 -13.30 0.00 15.56
N LEU A 44 -13.28 -1.22 16.13
CA LEU A 44 -12.20 -1.65 17.02
C LEU A 44 -10.82 -1.53 16.35
N TYR A 45 -10.70 -1.98 15.09
CA TYR A 45 -9.43 -1.94 14.35
C TYR A 45 -8.90 -0.52 14.16
N THR A 46 -9.76 0.50 14.11
CA THR A 46 -9.30 1.91 14.11
C THR A 46 -8.69 2.33 15.45
N LEU A 47 -9.12 1.77 16.57
CA LEU A 47 -8.65 2.18 17.89
C LEU A 47 -7.38 1.43 18.34
N LEU A 48 -7.07 0.29 17.72
CA LEU A 48 -5.95 -0.58 18.13
C LEU A 48 -4.55 0.07 18.10
N PRO A 49 -4.22 0.99 17.17
CA PRO A 49 -2.89 1.62 17.18
C PRO A 49 -2.67 2.61 18.34
N LEU A 50 -3.73 3.23 18.86
CA LEU A 50 -3.65 4.34 19.83
C LEU A 50 -2.92 4.03 21.15
N PRO A 51 -3.03 2.82 21.74
CA PRO A 51 -2.38 2.53 23.02
C PRO A 51 -0.87 2.26 22.92
N LEU A 52 -0.29 2.25 21.72
CA LEU A 52 1.13 1.95 21.50
C LEU A 52 1.98 3.20 21.70
N SER A 53 3.10 3.04 22.43
CA SER A 53 4.05 4.15 22.65
C SER A 53 5.08 4.24 21.51
N SER A 54 5.50 3.09 20.96
CA SER A 54 6.37 3.03 19.78
C SER A 54 5.65 3.52 18.53
N LEU A 55 6.23 4.51 17.86
CA LEU A 55 5.67 5.10 16.64
C LEU A 55 5.77 4.11 15.46
N LEU A 56 6.86 3.33 15.41
CA LEU A 56 7.04 2.30 14.39
C LEU A 56 5.97 1.21 14.53
N LEU A 57 5.75 0.73 15.75
CA LEU A 57 4.77 -0.33 16.00
C LEU A 57 3.34 0.16 15.78
N ALA A 58 3.02 1.39 16.21
CA ALA A 58 1.75 2.05 15.91
C ALA A 58 1.51 2.14 14.40
N GLY A 59 2.51 2.58 13.64
CA GLY A 59 2.45 2.66 12.17
C GLY A 59 2.24 1.29 11.50
N ILE A 60 2.95 0.25 11.97
CA ILE A 60 2.79 -1.13 11.45
C ILE A 60 1.38 -1.66 11.74
N VAL A 61 0.89 -1.54 12.98
CA VAL A 61 -0.46 -2.01 13.36
C VAL A 61 -1.51 -1.23 12.59
N ALA A 62 -1.36 0.08 12.42
CA ALA A 62 -2.28 0.89 11.65
C ALA A 62 -2.30 0.48 10.16
N PHE A 63 -1.13 0.26 9.56
CA PHE A 63 -1.06 -0.16 8.16
C PHE A 63 -1.63 -1.58 7.96
N PHE A 64 -1.31 -2.52 8.83
CA PHE A 64 -1.69 -3.93 8.67
C PHE A 64 -3.14 -4.17 9.05
N ILE A 65 -3.55 -3.67 10.22
CA ILE A 65 -4.84 -3.97 10.83
C ILE A 65 -5.86 -2.90 10.47
N THR A 66 -5.61 -1.65 10.85
CA THR A 66 -6.57 -0.55 10.63
C THR A 66 -6.88 -0.37 9.15
N TRP A 67 -5.88 -0.44 8.27
CA TRP A 67 -6.11 -0.32 6.84
C TRP A 67 -6.37 -1.65 6.15
N LEU A 68 -5.34 -2.49 6.02
CA LEU A 68 -5.41 -3.62 5.10
C LEU A 68 -6.37 -4.72 5.56
N ALA A 69 -6.34 -5.10 6.83
CA ALA A 69 -7.27 -6.10 7.38
C ALA A 69 -8.72 -5.60 7.31
N SER A 70 -8.97 -4.34 7.69
CA SER A 70 -10.30 -3.72 7.56
C SER A 70 -10.83 -3.77 6.12
N PHE A 71 -9.99 -3.43 5.14
CA PHE A 71 -10.39 -3.42 3.72
C PHE A 71 -10.64 -4.85 3.20
N LYS A 72 -9.85 -5.83 3.65
CA LYS A 72 -10.09 -7.24 3.32
C LYS A 72 -11.37 -7.77 3.95
N LEU A 73 -11.68 -7.39 5.21
CA LEU A 73 -12.94 -7.74 5.86
C LEU A 73 -14.14 -7.05 5.21
N LEU A 74 -13.99 -5.79 4.78
CA LEU A 74 -15.01 -5.09 4.00
C LEU A 74 -15.30 -5.82 2.68
N LEU A 75 -14.27 -6.25 1.96
CA LEU A 75 -14.44 -7.06 0.75
C LEU A 75 -15.09 -8.42 1.06
N PHE A 76 -14.72 -9.05 2.17
CA PHE A 76 -15.31 -10.29 2.65
C PHE A 76 -16.81 -10.15 2.96
N CYS A 77 -17.30 -8.98 3.35
CA CYS A 77 -18.75 -8.71 3.48
C CYS A 77 -19.52 -9.00 2.19
N PHE A 78 -18.87 -8.81 1.03
CA PHE A 78 -19.49 -8.89 -0.30
C PHE A 78 -18.98 -10.07 -1.12
N ASP A 79 -18.50 -11.14 -0.47
CA ASP A 79 -17.93 -12.34 -1.13
C ASP A 79 -16.83 -11.97 -2.15
N SER A 80 -16.01 -10.98 -1.80
CA SER A 80 -14.97 -10.43 -2.67
C SER A 80 -13.62 -10.40 -1.96
N GLY A 81 -12.56 -10.28 -2.75
CA GLY A 81 -11.20 -10.15 -2.23
C GLY A 81 -10.59 -11.46 -1.71
N PRO A 82 -9.43 -11.39 -1.06
CA PRO A 82 -8.58 -12.56 -0.82
C PRO A 82 -9.05 -13.45 0.34
N LEU A 83 -10.05 -13.01 1.12
CA LEU A 83 -10.62 -13.77 2.24
C LEU A 83 -11.80 -14.65 1.85
N PHE A 84 -12.35 -14.45 0.65
CA PHE A 84 -13.41 -15.26 0.09
C PHE A 84 -12.83 -16.27 -0.90
N SER A 85 -13.11 -17.56 -0.69
CA SER A 85 -12.74 -18.65 -1.60
C SER A 85 -13.77 -19.77 -1.55
N ASP A 86 -13.83 -20.55 -2.63
CA ASP A 86 -14.60 -21.78 -2.71
C ASP A 86 -13.67 -22.92 -3.18
N PRO A 87 -13.37 -23.93 -2.34
CA PRO A 87 -13.84 -24.12 -0.96
C PRO A 87 -13.29 -23.06 0.02
N PRO A 88 -13.89 -22.89 1.22
CA PRO A 88 -13.43 -21.92 2.21
C PRO A 88 -11.98 -22.16 2.65
N LEU A 89 -11.26 -21.05 2.88
CA LEU A 89 -9.89 -21.08 3.42
C LEU A 89 -9.85 -21.76 4.79
N SER A 90 -8.75 -22.45 5.10
CA SER A 90 -8.51 -22.89 6.48
C SER A 90 -8.39 -21.68 7.42
N PHE A 91 -8.83 -21.81 8.68
CA PHE A 91 -8.77 -20.72 9.64
C PHE A 91 -7.36 -20.09 9.80
N PRO A 92 -6.26 -20.85 9.91
CA PRO A 92 -4.92 -20.26 10.00
C PRO A 92 -4.54 -19.44 8.77
N LEU A 93 -4.98 -19.87 7.58
CA LEU A 93 -4.75 -19.16 6.34
C LEU A 93 -5.61 -17.89 6.25
N PHE A 94 -6.88 -17.96 6.67
CA PHE A 94 -7.77 -16.80 6.78
C PHE A 94 -7.18 -15.73 7.70
N VAL A 95 -6.66 -16.12 8.88
CA VAL A 95 -6.00 -15.20 9.81
C VAL A 95 -4.75 -14.59 9.19
N SER A 96 -3.92 -15.41 8.53
CA SER A 96 -2.67 -14.95 7.92
C SER A 96 -2.91 -13.97 6.77
N ILE A 97 -3.88 -14.26 5.89
CA ILE A 97 -4.26 -13.35 4.81
C ILE A 97 -4.89 -12.08 5.37
N SER A 98 -5.65 -12.15 6.46
CA SER A 98 -6.26 -10.97 7.08
C SER A 98 -5.20 -10.04 7.65
N CYS A 99 -4.33 -10.56 8.53
CA CYS A 99 -3.36 -9.77 9.29
C CYS A 99 -2.17 -9.32 8.46
N PHE A 100 -1.67 -10.15 7.55
CA PHE A 100 -0.44 -9.83 6.84
C PHE A 100 -0.70 -9.13 5.51
N PRO A 101 0.19 -8.20 5.12
CA PRO A 101 0.09 -7.44 3.89
C PRO A 101 0.57 -8.29 2.68
N ILE A 102 -0.11 -9.41 2.44
CA ILE A 102 0.25 -10.37 1.39
C ILE A 102 -0.71 -10.32 0.21
N ARG A 103 -0.15 -10.61 -0.97
CA ARG A 103 -0.91 -10.81 -2.19
C ARG A 103 -0.61 -12.21 -2.72
N ILE A 104 -1.60 -13.08 -2.68
CA ILE A 104 -1.50 -14.43 -3.23
C ILE A 104 -1.46 -14.32 -4.74
N LYS A 105 -0.49 -14.99 -5.36
CA LYS A 105 -0.43 -15.13 -6.80
C LYS A 105 -1.52 -16.11 -7.23
N GLN A 106 -2.72 -15.59 -7.47
CA GLN A 106 -3.82 -16.39 -8.01
C GLN A 106 -3.65 -16.55 -9.52
N ASN A 107 -3.74 -17.79 -10.01
CA ASN A 107 -3.99 -18.09 -11.42
C ASN A 107 -5.47 -17.80 -11.77
N GLN A 108 -6.00 -16.63 -11.39
CA GLN A 108 -7.35 -16.24 -11.77
C GLN A 108 -7.31 -15.46 -13.08
N PRO A 109 -8.19 -15.80 -14.06
CA PRO A 109 -8.34 -15.01 -15.26
C PRO A 109 -8.83 -13.61 -14.87
N ASP A 110 -8.27 -12.59 -15.52
CA ASP A 110 -8.74 -11.21 -15.40
C ASP A 110 -10.28 -11.21 -15.43
N PRO A 111 -10.98 -10.59 -14.46
CA PRO A 111 -12.42 -10.43 -14.55
C PRO A 111 -12.73 -9.32 -15.57
N ASP A 112 -12.59 -9.65 -16.85
CA ASP A 112 -13.27 -9.01 -17.97
C ASP A 112 -13.36 -9.98 -19.16
N PRO A 113 -14.46 -10.73 -19.31
CA PRO A 113 -14.70 -11.56 -20.49
C PRO A 113 -15.11 -10.77 -21.74
N GLN A 114 -15.20 -9.44 -21.71
CA GLN A 114 -15.86 -8.66 -22.77
C GLN A 114 -15.01 -7.53 -23.37
N ASN A 115 -13.69 -7.64 -23.36
CA ASN A 115 -12.84 -6.76 -24.16
C ASN A 115 -11.85 -7.57 -25.03
N PRO A 116 -12.16 -7.82 -26.32
CA PRO A 116 -11.25 -8.52 -27.24
C PRO A 116 -9.98 -7.73 -27.60
N GLN A 117 -9.77 -6.54 -27.04
CA GLN A 117 -8.59 -5.73 -27.32
C GLN A 117 -7.48 -6.01 -26.30
N LYS A 118 -6.80 -7.14 -26.50
CA LYS A 118 -5.35 -7.16 -26.34
C LYS A 118 -4.76 -6.29 -27.46
N PRO A 119 -4.11 -5.16 -27.20
CA PRO A 119 -2.92 -4.85 -27.96
C PRO A 119 -1.85 -5.79 -27.43
N THR A 120 -1.76 -6.98 -28.04
CA THR A 120 -0.49 -7.68 -28.08
C THR A 120 0.38 -6.78 -28.94
N ASP A 121 1.10 -5.84 -28.33
CA ASP A 121 2.09 -5.00 -28.99
C ASP A 121 3.27 -5.94 -29.32
N PRO A 122 3.42 -6.49 -30.55
CA PRO A 122 4.37 -7.57 -30.82
C PRO A 122 5.81 -7.06 -30.95
N LEU A 123 6.05 -5.76 -30.74
CA LEU A 123 7.28 -5.07 -31.12
C LEU A 123 7.99 -4.30 -30.00
N LEU A 124 7.48 -4.34 -28.77
CA LEU A 124 8.30 -4.08 -27.58
C LEU A 124 8.88 -5.41 -27.09
N LYS A 125 9.79 -5.98 -27.90
CA LYS A 125 10.94 -6.69 -27.33
C LYS A 125 11.52 -5.72 -26.32
N THR A 126 11.28 -6.04 -25.06
CA THR A 126 11.81 -5.37 -23.88
C THR A 126 13.25 -4.99 -24.20
N ILE A 127 13.53 -3.69 -24.30
CA ILE A 127 14.89 -3.23 -24.01
C ILE A 127 15.08 -3.66 -22.56
N ASP A 128 15.75 -4.80 -22.37
CA ASP A 128 16.19 -5.26 -21.08
C ASP A 128 17.25 -4.27 -20.62
N SER A 129 16.79 -3.13 -20.09
CA SER A 129 17.56 -2.33 -19.17
C SER A 129 18.13 -3.28 -18.11
N PRO A 130 19.41 -3.19 -17.73
CA PRO A 130 19.98 -4.04 -16.69
C PRO A 130 19.18 -3.82 -15.40
N LYS A 131 18.24 -4.71 -15.12
CA LYS A 131 17.39 -4.64 -13.93
C LYS A 131 18.26 -5.12 -12.78
N LEU A 132 18.74 -4.20 -11.95
CA LEU A 132 19.29 -4.57 -10.64
C LEU A 132 18.12 -5.05 -9.77
N ARG A 133 17.73 -6.31 -9.93
CA ARG A 133 16.71 -6.94 -9.10
C ARG A 133 17.33 -7.19 -7.72
N LEU A 134 17.17 -6.23 -6.82
CA LEU A 134 17.63 -6.36 -5.45
C LEU A 134 16.77 -7.45 -4.77
N ASN A 135 17.42 -8.50 -4.29
CA ASN A 135 16.76 -9.49 -3.46
C ASN A 135 16.48 -8.92 -2.05
N LEU A 136 15.59 -9.57 -1.30
CA LEU A 136 15.18 -9.09 0.02
C LEU A 136 16.38 -8.90 0.99
N PRO A 137 17.38 -9.81 1.08
CA PRO A 137 18.56 -9.59 1.91
C PRO A 137 19.36 -8.35 1.52
N ALA A 138 19.56 -8.09 0.22
CA ALA A 138 20.25 -6.89 -0.23
C ALA A 138 19.47 -5.62 0.12
N LYS A 139 18.14 -5.63 -0.01
CA LYS A 139 17.28 -4.51 0.42
C LYS A 139 17.38 -4.28 1.94
N GLY A 140 17.38 -5.35 2.73
CA GLY A 140 17.55 -5.29 4.18
C GLY A 140 18.91 -4.71 4.58
N PHE A 141 19.97 -5.15 3.92
CA PHE A 141 21.31 -4.60 4.13
C PHE A 141 21.39 -3.11 3.77
N LEU A 142 20.89 -2.71 2.60
CA LEU A 142 20.85 -1.31 2.18
C LEU A 142 20.04 -0.45 3.15
N PHE A 143 18.90 -0.95 3.62
CA PHE A 143 18.11 -0.27 4.65
C PHE A 143 18.90 -0.08 5.94
N ALA A 144 19.62 -1.10 6.42
CA ALA A 144 20.45 -1.01 7.61
C ALA A 144 21.58 0.02 7.45
N VAL A 145 22.21 0.07 6.27
CA VAL A 145 23.23 1.10 5.94
C VAL A 145 22.62 2.50 5.99
N LEU A 146 21.42 2.69 5.44
CA LEU A 146 20.71 3.98 5.49
C LEU A 146 20.37 4.38 6.94
N VAL A 147 19.88 3.44 7.76
CA VAL A 147 19.60 3.72 9.18
C VAL A 147 20.89 4.12 9.94
N ALA A 148 22.01 3.45 9.66
CA ALA A 148 23.30 3.79 10.26
C ALA A 148 23.85 5.14 9.75
N GLY A 149 23.57 5.49 8.49
CA GLY A 149 24.00 6.73 7.86
C GLY A 149 23.11 7.95 8.12
N ASP A 150 22.10 7.87 8.99
CA ASP A 150 21.20 9.00 9.26
C ASP A 150 21.95 10.23 9.80
N ASP A 151 22.96 10.04 10.66
CA ASP A 151 23.75 11.14 11.22
C ASP A 151 24.51 11.91 10.11
N PHE A 152 24.89 11.21 9.04
CA PHE A 152 25.46 11.83 7.83
C PHE A 152 24.37 12.56 7.03
N ALA A 153 23.18 11.97 6.89
CA ALA A 153 22.07 12.57 6.15
C ALA A 153 21.61 13.92 6.73
N GLN A 154 21.66 14.07 8.06
CA GLN A 154 21.35 15.34 8.74
C GLN A 154 22.31 16.49 8.39
N ASN A 155 23.53 16.17 7.92
CA ASN A 155 24.52 17.16 7.50
C ASN A 155 24.44 17.50 6.00
N LEU A 156 23.55 16.85 5.24
CA LEU A 156 23.38 17.11 3.82
C LEU A 156 22.56 18.37 3.56
N SER A 157 22.59 18.86 2.32
CA SER A 157 21.66 19.92 1.89
C SER A 157 20.20 19.43 2.04
N PRO A 158 19.22 20.34 2.28
CA PRO A 158 17.83 19.94 2.52
C PRO A 158 17.24 19.01 1.45
N ASN A 159 17.55 19.27 0.18
CA ASN A 159 17.09 18.44 -0.94
C ASN A 159 17.75 17.06 -0.94
N ALA A 160 19.05 16.98 -0.62
CA ALA A 160 19.75 15.70 -0.57
C ALA A 160 19.32 14.85 0.63
N MET A 161 19.08 15.47 1.79
CA MET A 161 18.50 14.82 2.98
C MET A 161 17.11 14.25 2.67
N LEU A 162 16.27 15.00 1.94
CA LEU A 162 14.97 14.51 1.53
C LEU A 162 15.09 13.32 0.56
N CYS A 163 15.95 13.39 -0.45
CA CYS A 163 16.20 12.27 -1.36
C CYS A 163 16.64 11.02 -0.59
N PHE A 164 17.48 11.20 0.44
CA PHE A 164 17.87 10.13 1.35
C PHE A 164 16.65 9.52 2.05
N TYR A 165 15.77 10.33 2.64
CA TYR A 165 14.56 9.84 3.29
C TYR A 165 13.55 9.18 2.33
N CYS A 166 13.43 9.66 1.09
CA CYS A 166 12.64 8.98 0.05
C CYS A 166 13.15 7.55 -0.20
N VAL A 167 14.48 7.39 -0.32
CA VAL A 167 15.11 6.08 -0.54
C VAL A 167 14.96 5.19 0.68
N SER A 168 15.18 5.74 1.89
CA SER A 168 14.99 5.02 3.15
C SER A 168 13.55 4.53 3.33
N LEU A 169 12.55 5.36 3.01
CA LEU A 169 11.14 4.98 3.06
C LEU A 169 10.81 3.84 2.09
N TYR A 170 11.33 3.89 0.86
CA TYR A 170 11.15 2.81 -0.12
C TYR A 170 11.69 1.48 0.43
N PHE A 171 12.93 1.47 0.90
CA PHE A 171 13.53 0.23 1.43
C PHE A 171 12.83 -0.25 2.70
N PHE A 172 12.45 0.67 3.59
CA PHE A 172 11.70 0.34 4.81
C PHE A 172 10.41 -0.41 4.50
N ILE A 173 9.56 0.15 3.62
CA ILE A 173 8.29 -0.47 3.24
C ILE A 173 8.55 -1.83 2.58
N ASP A 174 9.47 -1.89 1.62
CA ASP A 174 9.69 -3.10 0.84
C ASP A 174 10.32 -4.24 1.67
N VAL A 175 11.17 -3.91 2.65
CA VAL A 175 11.73 -4.87 3.61
C VAL A 175 10.65 -5.42 4.54
N ILE A 176 9.83 -4.56 5.15
CA ILE A 176 8.74 -5.01 6.05
C ILE A 176 7.78 -5.93 5.30
N LEU A 177 7.31 -5.51 4.12
CA LEU A 177 6.40 -6.29 3.31
C LEU A 177 7.04 -7.60 2.82
N GLY A 178 8.32 -7.55 2.41
CA GLY A 178 9.08 -8.71 1.98
C GLY A 178 9.30 -9.74 3.09
N LEU A 179 9.52 -9.30 4.33
CA LEU A 179 9.60 -10.16 5.50
C LEU A 179 8.27 -10.87 5.74
N CYS A 180 7.14 -10.15 5.73
CA CYS A 180 5.80 -10.75 5.86
C CYS A 180 5.54 -11.80 4.79
N ASN A 181 5.91 -11.51 3.54
CA ASN A 181 5.80 -12.47 2.46
C ASN A 181 6.62 -13.73 2.73
N THR A 182 7.86 -13.59 3.20
CA THR A 182 8.73 -14.73 3.54
C THR A 182 8.13 -15.58 4.66
N PHE A 183 7.62 -14.96 5.72
CA PHE A 183 6.98 -15.67 6.83
C PHE A 183 5.77 -16.49 6.38
N VAL A 184 4.87 -15.90 5.59
CA VAL A 184 3.69 -16.62 5.10
C VAL A 184 4.05 -17.70 4.08
N ARG A 185 5.01 -17.44 3.19
CA ARG A 185 5.54 -18.47 2.27
C ARG A 185 6.10 -19.67 3.03
N TRP A 186 6.86 -19.42 4.09
CA TRP A 186 7.43 -20.48 4.92
C TRP A 186 6.35 -21.25 5.69
N GLY A 187 5.36 -20.55 6.25
CA GLY A 187 4.29 -21.17 7.04
C GLY A 187 3.25 -21.94 6.22
N PHE A 188 2.96 -21.51 4.98
CA PHE A 188 1.86 -22.06 4.17
C PHE A 188 2.25 -22.57 2.78
N GLY A 189 3.50 -22.36 2.34
CA GLY A 189 3.97 -22.82 1.02
C GLY A 189 3.34 -22.09 -0.17
N ILE A 190 2.72 -20.93 0.03
CA ILE A 190 1.96 -20.21 -1.00
C ILE A 190 2.85 -19.24 -1.78
N GLU A 191 2.76 -19.23 -3.11
CA GLU A 191 3.40 -18.21 -3.93
C GLU A 191 2.76 -16.83 -3.74
N LEU A 192 3.58 -15.86 -3.34
CA LEU A 192 3.14 -14.47 -3.12
C LEU A 192 3.73 -13.54 -4.18
N GLU A 193 3.04 -12.48 -4.53
CA GLU A 193 3.59 -11.43 -5.39
C GLU A 193 4.58 -10.54 -4.62
N PRO A 194 5.61 -10.00 -5.31
CA PRO A 194 6.52 -9.04 -4.68
C PRO A 194 5.77 -7.74 -4.30
N PRO A 195 6.18 -7.06 -3.20
CA PRO A 195 5.48 -5.85 -2.75
C PRO A 195 5.58 -4.68 -3.74
N SER A 196 6.74 -4.53 -4.39
CA SER A 196 7.02 -3.50 -5.39
C SER A 196 7.71 -4.10 -6.62
N ASN A 197 7.64 -3.39 -7.75
CA ASN A 197 8.28 -3.77 -9.01
C ASN A 197 9.15 -2.63 -9.54
N GLU A 198 10.29 -2.40 -8.87
CA GLU A 198 11.30 -1.39 -9.21
C GLU A 198 10.69 -0.03 -9.57
N PRO A 199 10.13 0.69 -8.58
CA PRO A 199 9.37 1.94 -8.78
C PRO A 199 10.20 3.07 -9.39
N TYR A 200 11.52 3.07 -9.19
CA TYR A 200 12.44 4.03 -9.78
C TYR A 200 12.60 3.88 -11.31
N LEU A 201 12.08 2.81 -11.91
CA LEU A 201 12.02 2.62 -13.37
C LEU A 201 10.68 3.05 -13.98
N ALA A 202 9.82 3.74 -13.21
CA ALA A 202 8.55 4.22 -13.71
C ALA A 202 8.75 5.30 -14.79
N THR A 203 8.03 5.16 -15.91
CA THR A 203 8.05 6.12 -17.03
C THR A 203 6.83 7.04 -17.05
N SER A 204 5.91 6.86 -16.12
CA SER A 204 4.72 7.69 -15.95
C SER A 204 4.12 7.52 -14.55
N LEU A 205 3.26 8.44 -14.12
CA LEU A 205 2.60 8.34 -12.81
C LEU A 205 1.65 7.15 -12.75
N ARG A 206 0.96 6.86 -13.87
CA ARG A 206 0.14 5.65 -13.98
C ARG A 206 0.96 4.38 -13.81
N ASP A 207 2.17 4.33 -14.38
CA ASP A 207 3.08 3.18 -14.24
C ASP A 207 3.63 3.08 -12.82
N PHE A 208 4.01 4.20 -12.20
CA PHE A 208 4.47 4.26 -10.82
C PHE A 208 3.43 3.71 -9.85
N TRP A 209 2.24 4.34 -9.77
CA TRP A 209 1.20 3.98 -8.80
C TRP A 209 0.48 2.66 -9.12
N GLY A 210 0.29 2.35 -10.40
CA GLY A 210 -0.52 1.21 -10.81
C GLY A 210 0.23 -0.11 -10.94
N ARG A 211 1.56 -0.07 -11.19
CA ARG A 211 2.32 -1.26 -11.61
C ARG A 211 3.64 -1.48 -10.88
N ARG A 212 4.11 -0.51 -10.10
CA ARG A 212 5.46 -0.57 -9.51
C ARG A 212 5.54 -0.27 -8.03
N TRP A 213 4.81 0.72 -7.55
CA TRP A 213 4.82 1.13 -6.15
C TRP A 213 3.71 0.42 -5.36
N ASN A 214 4.08 -0.21 -4.24
CA ASN A 214 3.16 -0.79 -3.24
C ASN A 214 1.95 -1.52 -3.87
N LEU A 215 2.25 -2.57 -4.62
CA LEU A 215 1.28 -3.34 -5.41
C LEU A 215 0.17 -3.96 -4.56
N LEU A 216 0.44 -4.16 -3.27
CA LEU A 216 -0.56 -4.60 -2.32
C LEU A 216 -1.62 -3.53 -2.08
N VAL A 217 -1.22 -2.30 -1.74
CA VAL A 217 -2.17 -1.19 -1.52
C VAL A 217 -2.94 -0.90 -2.80
N SER A 218 -2.24 -0.84 -3.95
CA SER A 218 -2.87 -0.62 -5.24
C SER A 218 -3.90 -1.71 -5.59
N ASN A 219 -3.61 -2.98 -5.28
CA ASN A 219 -4.57 -4.08 -5.47
C ASN A 219 -5.75 -3.98 -4.48
N THR A 220 -5.49 -3.74 -3.19
CA THR A 220 -6.54 -3.57 -2.18
C THR A 220 -7.50 -2.46 -2.57
N LEU A 221 -6.99 -1.30 -2.98
CA LEU A 221 -7.80 -0.17 -3.45
C LEU A 221 -8.51 -0.46 -4.78
N ARG A 222 -7.89 -1.24 -5.69
CA ARG A 222 -8.54 -1.67 -6.92
C ARG A 222 -9.85 -2.41 -6.62
N TRP A 223 -9.80 -3.36 -5.70
CA TRP A 223 -10.96 -4.19 -5.34
C TRP A 223 -11.97 -3.47 -4.45
N SER A 224 -11.50 -2.69 -3.47
CA SER A 224 -12.36 -2.05 -2.47
C SER A 224 -12.97 -0.73 -2.92
N VAL A 225 -12.32 0.00 -3.84
CA VAL A 225 -12.73 1.35 -4.25
C VAL A 225 -12.93 1.42 -5.76
N PHE A 226 -11.89 1.16 -6.55
CA PHE A 226 -11.92 1.41 -8.00
C PHE A 226 -13.04 0.63 -8.71
N LEU A 227 -13.09 -0.70 -8.52
CA LEU A 227 -14.07 -1.54 -9.19
C LEU A 227 -15.51 -1.23 -8.74
N PRO A 228 -15.82 -1.15 -7.43
CA PRO A 228 -17.15 -0.77 -6.95
C PRO A 228 -17.61 0.60 -7.44
N VAL A 229 -16.76 1.64 -7.33
CA VAL A 229 -17.10 3.01 -7.77
C VAL A 229 -17.34 3.04 -9.27
N ARG A 230 -16.46 2.41 -10.05
CA ARG A 230 -16.62 2.33 -11.51
C ARG A 230 -17.92 1.65 -11.88
N ALA A 231 -18.25 0.53 -11.23
CA ALA A 231 -19.50 -0.20 -11.48
C ALA A 231 -20.72 0.68 -11.17
N ALA A 232 -20.75 1.32 -10.00
CA ALA A 232 -21.85 2.15 -9.54
C ALA A 232 -22.18 3.31 -10.48
N VAL A 233 -21.17 3.97 -11.06
CA VAL A 233 -21.38 5.15 -11.92
C VAL A 233 -21.35 4.82 -13.42
N SER A 234 -21.03 3.57 -13.80
CA SER A 234 -20.90 3.17 -15.21
C SER A 234 -22.19 3.31 -16.01
N GLY A 235 -23.34 3.04 -15.40
CA GLY A 235 -24.66 3.16 -16.04
C GLY A 235 -25.06 4.59 -16.38
N VAL A 236 -24.52 5.58 -15.65
CA VAL A 236 -24.86 7.00 -15.81
C VAL A 236 -23.83 7.74 -16.66
N LEU A 237 -22.54 7.53 -16.39
CA LEU A 237 -21.46 8.32 -16.99
C LEU A 237 -20.78 7.64 -18.19
N GLY A 238 -21.12 6.39 -18.47
CA GLY A 238 -20.43 5.55 -19.43
C GLY A 238 -19.07 5.05 -18.92
N ARG A 239 -18.56 3.97 -19.53
CA ARG A 239 -17.41 3.20 -19.01
C ARG A 239 -16.14 4.03 -18.80
N ARG A 240 -15.85 5.00 -19.70
CA ARG A 240 -14.61 5.79 -19.66
C ARG A 240 -14.63 6.85 -18.56
N ARG A 241 -15.70 7.66 -18.47
CA ARG A 241 -15.83 8.67 -17.41
C ARG A 241 -15.97 8.02 -16.04
N ALA A 242 -16.63 6.86 -15.97
CA ALA A 242 -16.67 6.06 -14.75
C ALA A 242 -15.29 5.61 -14.28
N ALA A 243 -14.39 5.24 -15.20
CA ALA A 243 -13.01 4.92 -14.84
C ALA A 243 -12.25 6.14 -14.29
N VAL A 244 -12.45 7.33 -14.85
CA VAL A 244 -11.84 8.57 -14.33
C VAL A 244 -12.32 8.87 -12.90
N VAL A 245 -13.63 8.80 -12.66
CA VAL A 245 -14.21 8.99 -11.31
C VAL A 245 -13.66 7.96 -10.34
N ALA A 246 -13.56 6.69 -10.77
CA ALA A 246 -13.01 5.63 -9.94
C ALA A 246 -11.52 5.82 -9.61
N VAL A 247 -10.69 6.30 -10.56
CA VAL A 247 -9.28 6.66 -10.29
C VAL A 247 -9.23 7.76 -9.24
N PHE A 248 -9.98 8.85 -9.44
CA PHE A 248 -9.98 9.96 -8.50
C PHE A 248 -10.42 9.53 -7.09
N ALA A 249 -11.53 8.80 -6.98
CA ALA A 249 -12.00 8.25 -5.70
C ALA A 249 -10.95 7.32 -5.04
N THR A 250 -10.23 6.52 -5.83
CA THR A 250 -9.16 5.66 -5.32
C THR A 250 -8.05 6.47 -4.65
N PHE A 251 -7.61 7.56 -5.28
CA PHE A 251 -6.58 8.44 -4.71
C PHE A 251 -7.07 9.22 -3.49
N VAL A 252 -8.34 9.66 -3.47
CA VAL A 252 -8.94 10.27 -2.28
C VAL A 252 -8.94 9.30 -1.10
N VAL A 253 -9.46 8.08 -1.28
CA VAL A 253 -9.46 7.07 -0.21
C VAL A 253 -8.05 6.72 0.23
N SER A 254 -7.10 6.62 -0.71
CA SER A 254 -5.69 6.41 -0.38
C SER A 254 -5.13 7.55 0.47
N GLY A 255 -5.40 8.81 0.10
CA GLY A 255 -4.99 9.99 0.85
C GLY A 255 -5.54 10.00 2.26
N LEU A 256 -6.84 9.75 2.43
CA LEU A 256 -7.50 9.66 3.74
C LEU A 256 -6.87 8.59 4.64
N MET A 257 -6.57 7.41 4.07
CA MET A 257 -5.92 6.36 4.84
C MET A 257 -4.49 6.75 5.24
N HIS A 258 -3.72 7.39 4.37
CA HIS A 258 -2.39 7.88 4.75
C HIS A 258 -2.44 9.01 5.76
N GLU A 259 -3.42 9.92 5.69
CA GLU A 259 -3.65 10.94 6.71
C GLU A 259 -3.88 10.29 8.08
N LEU A 260 -4.69 9.23 8.13
CA LEU A 260 -4.95 8.46 9.34
C LEU A 260 -3.68 7.74 9.85
N LEU A 261 -2.87 7.16 8.95
CA LEU A 261 -1.58 6.57 9.34
C LEU A 261 -0.64 7.61 9.93
N PHE A 262 -0.58 8.79 9.32
CA PHE A 262 0.24 9.89 9.79
C PHE A 262 -0.24 10.42 11.15
N TYR A 263 -1.55 10.47 11.38
CA TYR A 263 -2.10 10.77 12.69
C TYR A 263 -1.56 9.81 13.77
N TYR A 264 -1.56 8.49 13.52
CA TYR A 264 -1.03 7.53 14.49
C TYR A 264 0.49 7.65 14.69
N VAL A 265 1.24 7.94 13.63
CA VAL A 265 2.71 8.00 13.68
C VAL A 265 3.21 9.33 14.26
N THR A 266 2.52 10.43 13.99
CA THR A 266 2.95 11.76 14.41
C THR A 266 2.30 12.22 15.72
N GLY A 267 1.14 11.66 16.08
CA GLY A 267 0.30 12.12 17.19
C GLY A 267 -0.24 13.54 17.00
N ALA A 268 -0.03 14.16 15.83
CA ALA A 268 -0.40 15.53 15.55
C ALA A 268 -1.75 15.61 14.82
N VAL A 269 -2.41 16.76 14.93
CA VAL A 269 -3.66 17.03 14.22
C VAL A 269 -3.42 16.95 12.70
N PRO A 270 -4.29 16.23 11.95
CA PRO A 270 -4.19 16.14 10.49
C PRO A 270 -4.11 17.50 9.81
N THR A 271 -3.06 17.73 9.01
CA THR A 271 -2.88 18.97 8.23
C THR A 271 -3.51 18.88 6.84
N TRP A 272 -3.93 17.68 6.42
CA TRP A 272 -4.43 17.37 5.08
C TRP A 272 -3.40 17.52 3.95
N GLU A 273 -2.14 17.81 4.28
CA GLU A 273 -1.04 17.90 3.31
C GLU A 273 -0.84 16.55 2.61
N VAL A 274 -0.89 15.44 3.36
CA VAL A 274 -0.71 14.09 2.84
C VAL A 274 -1.88 13.68 1.95
N THR A 275 -3.11 13.95 2.38
CA THR A 275 -4.28 13.78 1.51
C THR A 275 -4.13 14.58 0.22
N GLY A 276 -3.68 15.83 0.31
CA GLY A 276 -3.38 16.70 -0.83
C GLY A 276 -2.36 16.10 -1.79
N PHE A 277 -1.30 15.46 -1.28
CA PHE A 277 -0.33 14.72 -2.10
C PHE A 277 -1.02 13.66 -2.97
N PHE A 278 -1.81 12.76 -2.37
CA PHE A 278 -2.46 11.70 -3.14
C PHE A 278 -3.51 12.24 -4.10
N VAL A 279 -4.30 13.23 -3.70
CA VAL A 279 -5.30 13.85 -4.59
C VAL A 279 -4.63 14.51 -5.79
N LEU A 280 -3.54 15.26 -5.58
CA LEU A 280 -2.75 15.86 -6.66
C LEU A 280 -2.26 14.80 -7.65
N HIS A 281 -1.67 13.71 -7.15
CA HIS A 281 -1.22 12.60 -7.98
C HIS A 281 -2.38 11.94 -8.75
N GLY A 282 -3.55 11.79 -8.11
CA GLY A 282 -4.75 11.27 -8.76
C GLY A 282 -5.22 12.15 -9.92
N VAL A 283 -5.25 13.48 -9.72
CA VAL A 283 -5.55 14.44 -10.79
C VAL A 283 -4.52 14.33 -11.92
N CYS A 284 -3.22 14.26 -11.60
CA CYS A 284 -2.18 14.12 -12.60
C CYS A 284 -2.28 12.81 -13.40
N VAL A 285 -2.64 11.69 -12.76
CA VAL A 285 -2.88 10.40 -13.46
C VAL A 285 -4.09 10.50 -14.39
N VAL A 286 -5.15 11.19 -13.97
CA VAL A 286 -6.32 11.45 -14.82
C VAL A 286 -5.94 12.32 -16.02
N VAL A 287 -5.18 13.40 -15.80
CA VAL A 287 -4.67 14.26 -16.87
C VAL A 287 -3.79 13.47 -17.84
N GLU A 288 -2.89 12.62 -17.32
CA GLU A 288 -2.05 11.75 -18.14
C GLU A 288 -2.89 10.82 -19.04
N PHE A 289 -3.99 10.27 -18.51
CA PHE A 289 -4.93 9.47 -19.27
C PHE A 289 -5.62 10.29 -20.39
N TRP A 290 -6.08 11.50 -20.10
CA TRP A 290 -6.68 12.39 -21.10
C TRP A 290 -5.71 12.81 -22.19
N VAL A 291 -4.49 13.19 -21.83
CA VAL A 291 -3.44 13.58 -22.78
C VAL A 291 -3.13 12.43 -23.73
N LYS A 292 -3.02 11.20 -23.23
CA LYS A 292 -2.82 10.01 -24.07
C LYS A 292 -4.01 9.72 -24.98
N MET A 293 -5.23 10.01 -24.54
CA MET A 293 -6.41 9.88 -25.42
C MET A 293 -6.42 10.91 -26.55
N VAL A 294 -5.98 12.15 -26.30
CA VAL A 294 -6.01 13.23 -27.28
C VAL A 294 -4.84 13.15 -28.26
N LEU A 295 -3.62 12.88 -27.78
CA LEU A 295 -2.40 12.82 -28.60
C LEU A 295 -2.21 11.47 -29.32
N GLY A 296 -3.08 10.48 -29.03
CA GLY A 296 -3.00 9.12 -29.56
C GLY A 296 -1.98 8.23 -28.83
N GLU A 297 -2.24 6.92 -28.80
CA GLU A 297 -1.42 5.94 -28.06
C GLU A 297 0.02 5.78 -28.58
N ASN A 298 0.29 6.29 -29.79
CA ASN A 298 1.58 6.26 -30.47
C ASN A 298 2.53 7.37 -29.99
N TRP A 299 2.01 8.43 -29.38
CA TRP A 299 2.86 9.48 -28.81
C TRP A 299 3.41 9.02 -27.46
N ARG A 300 4.67 8.56 -27.46
CA ARG A 300 5.37 8.14 -26.25
C ARG A 300 6.67 8.91 -26.11
N LEU A 301 6.83 9.57 -24.98
CA LEU A 301 8.08 10.21 -24.62
C LEU A 301 9.14 9.12 -24.37
N HIS A 302 10.36 9.34 -24.85
CA HIS A 302 11.44 8.37 -24.68
C HIS A 302 11.68 8.10 -23.18
N TRP A 303 11.91 6.84 -22.82
CA TRP A 303 11.99 6.40 -21.41
C TRP A 303 13.07 7.16 -20.61
N ALA A 304 14.16 7.54 -21.27
CA ALA A 304 15.27 8.29 -20.67
C ALA A 304 14.87 9.72 -20.24
N VAL A 305 13.79 10.27 -20.79
CA VAL A 305 13.23 11.57 -20.38
C VAL A 305 12.03 11.36 -19.46
N ALA A 306 11.14 10.44 -19.82
CA ALA A 306 9.91 10.18 -19.08
C ALA A 306 10.17 9.63 -17.67
N GLY A 307 11.20 8.80 -17.51
CA GLY A 307 11.61 8.22 -16.23
C GLY A 307 12.06 9.28 -15.22
N PRO A 308 13.14 10.04 -15.52
CA PRO A 308 13.59 11.11 -14.65
C PRO A 308 12.51 12.16 -14.36
N LEU A 309 11.69 12.52 -15.35
CA LEU A 309 10.59 13.47 -15.14
C LEU A 309 9.55 12.94 -14.14
N THR A 310 9.16 11.67 -14.27
CA THR A 310 8.21 11.02 -13.35
C THR A 310 8.78 10.96 -11.94
N LEU A 311 10.03 10.53 -11.80
CA LEU A 311 10.67 10.41 -10.49
C LEU A 311 10.88 11.79 -9.84
N ALA A 312 11.33 12.78 -10.61
CA ALA A 312 11.47 14.15 -10.13
C ALA A 312 10.13 14.70 -9.65
N PHE A 313 9.04 14.49 -10.40
CA PHE A 313 7.71 14.91 -9.97
C PHE A 313 7.29 14.26 -8.64
N VAL A 314 7.50 12.94 -8.50
CA VAL A 314 7.19 12.20 -7.26
C VAL A 314 8.02 12.75 -6.09
N VAL A 315 9.33 12.95 -6.28
CA VAL A 315 10.23 13.44 -5.21
C VAL A 315 9.90 14.88 -4.83
N ILE A 316 9.66 15.78 -5.79
CA ILE A 316 9.32 17.18 -5.53
C ILE A 316 7.98 17.30 -4.80
N THR A 317 6.96 16.55 -5.24
CA THR A 317 5.66 16.57 -4.57
C THR A 317 5.73 15.91 -3.19
N ALA A 318 6.55 14.87 -3.01
CA ALA A 318 6.80 14.28 -1.70
C ALA A 318 7.51 15.26 -0.75
N ALA A 319 8.50 16.03 -1.27
CA ALA A 319 9.15 17.13 -0.55
C ALA A 319 8.16 18.12 0.02
N TRP A 320 7.18 18.47 -0.81
CA TRP A 320 6.26 19.55 -0.55
C TRP A 320 5.11 19.13 0.37
N LEU A 321 4.55 17.94 0.19
CA LEU A 321 3.28 17.57 0.81
C LEU A 321 3.35 16.32 1.70
N PHE A 322 4.31 15.41 1.46
CA PHE A 322 4.36 14.12 2.15
C PHE A 322 5.31 14.14 3.36
N PHE A 323 6.54 14.62 3.19
CA PHE A 323 7.55 14.62 4.26
C PHE A 323 7.40 15.71 5.32
N PRO A 324 6.89 16.92 5.03
CA PRO A 324 6.85 17.99 6.05
C PRO A 324 6.12 17.61 7.35
N PRO A 325 4.96 16.92 7.33
CA PRO A 325 4.32 16.45 8.57
C PRO A 325 5.22 15.55 9.42
N LEU A 326 5.96 14.63 8.79
CA LEU A 326 6.84 13.68 9.50
C LEU A 326 8.11 14.35 10.04
N LEU A 327 8.65 15.32 9.30
CA LEU A 327 9.88 16.01 9.68
C LEU A 327 9.62 17.03 10.79
N LYS A 328 8.56 17.85 10.68
CA LYS A 328 8.21 18.88 11.66
C LYS A 328 7.89 18.30 13.04
N THR A 329 7.33 17.10 13.09
CA THR A 329 6.95 16.41 14.35
C THR A 329 8.09 15.57 14.94
N GLY A 330 9.22 15.44 14.24
CA GLY A 330 10.32 14.58 14.66
C GLY A 330 10.05 13.07 14.51
N ALA A 331 8.94 12.68 13.88
CA ALA A 331 8.55 11.28 13.73
C ALA A 331 9.61 10.45 12.97
N VAL A 332 10.27 11.05 11.96
CA VAL A 332 11.36 10.38 11.23
C VAL A 332 12.51 10.03 12.16
N ALA A 333 12.98 10.98 12.97
CA ALA A 333 14.09 10.77 13.90
C ALA A 333 13.74 9.74 14.98
N ALA A 334 12.51 9.77 15.50
CA ALA A 334 12.01 8.80 16.47
C ALA A 334 11.98 7.38 15.89
N ILE A 335 11.43 7.19 14.69
CA ILE A 335 11.39 5.89 14.01
C ILE A 335 12.81 5.36 13.74
N ILE A 336 13.72 6.21 13.26
CA ILE A 336 15.12 5.82 13.04
C ILE A 336 15.78 5.41 14.35
N GLY A 337 15.52 6.14 15.44
CA GLY A 337 15.98 5.78 16.78
C GLY A 337 15.46 4.41 17.23
N GLU A 338 14.18 4.12 17.02
CA GLU A 338 13.58 2.81 17.30
C GLU A 338 14.21 1.70 16.44
N CYS A 339 14.50 1.95 15.17
CA CYS A 339 15.21 1.01 14.30
C CYS A 339 16.65 0.74 14.78
N LYS A 340 17.40 1.79 15.16
CA LYS A 340 18.76 1.67 15.72
C LYS A 340 18.74 0.85 17.02
N ALA A 341 17.76 1.08 17.90
CA ALA A 341 17.58 0.32 19.13
C ALA A 341 17.28 -1.17 18.85
N ALA A 342 16.36 -1.45 17.93
CA ALA A 342 16.02 -2.82 17.52
C ALA A 342 17.24 -3.59 16.97
N ALA A 343 18.07 -2.94 16.15
CA ALA A 343 19.30 -3.53 15.64
C ALA A 343 20.34 -3.82 16.75
N GLY A 344 20.35 -3.03 17.83
CA GLY A 344 21.22 -3.24 18.99
C GLY A 344 20.91 -4.52 19.77
N TYR A 345 19.66 -5.00 19.76
CA TYR A 345 19.24 -6.23 20.44
C TYR A 345 19.55 -7.52 19.66
N VAL A 346 19.94 -7.40 18.39
CA VAL A 346 20.26 -8.55 17.50
C VAL A 346 21.76 -8.89 17.51
N LYS A 347 22.56 -8.11 18.24
CA LYS A 347 23.96 -8.43 18.57
C LYS A 347 24.02 -9.31 19.80
#